data_AF-A0A482J330-F1
#
_entry.id   AF-A0A482J330-F1
#
_cell.length_a   1.000
_cell.length_b   1.000
_cell.length_c   1.000
_cell.angle_alpha   90.00
_cell.angle_beta   90.00
_cell.angle_gamma   90.00
#
_symmetry.space_group_name_H-M   'P 1'
#
loop_
_entity.id
_entity.type
_entity.pdbx_description
1 polymer ?
#
loop_
_entity_poly.entity_id
_entity_poly.type
_entity_poly.pdbx_seq_one_letter_code
_entity_poly.pdbx_strand_id
1 'polypeptide(L)'
;MELALHGGGKVLMSAPQQKWHGDNPAVAQYARFAGQDMAAITDDAGAFDLLYLGFVTGGFPTIDAAKDAAPQFARRVLSHLSSLIDG
;
A
#
# COMPACT_ATOMS: atom_id res chain seq x y z
N MET A 1 11.38 17.50 -16.43
CA MET A 1 10.18 18.09 -15.82
C MET A 1 10.40 18.18 -14.32
N GLU A 2 10.03 19.29 -13.68
CA GLU A 2 10.12 19.45 -12.22
C GLU A 2 8.78 19.07 -11.57
N LEU A 3 8.83 18.36 -10.44
CA LEU A 3 7.64 17.92 -9.70
C LEU A 3 7.37 18.87 -8.53
N ALA A 4 6.16 19.41 -8.48
CA ALA A 4 5.69 20.25 -7.37
C ALA A 4 4.39 19.68 -6.77
N LEU A 5 4.29 19.66 -5.44
CA LEU A 5 3.07 19.25 -4.75
C LEU A 5 2.04 20.38 -4.71
N HIS A 6 0.85 20.13 -5.23
CA HIS A 6 -0.33 20.96 -4.97
C HIS A 6 -0.82 20.79 -3.52
N GLY A 7 -1.79 21.62 -3.10
CA GLY A 7 -2.25 21.66 -1.70
C GLY A 7 -2.64 20.29 -1.11
N GLY A 8 -3.44 19.50 -1.85
CA GLY A 8 -3.79 18.14 -1.44
C GLY A 8 -2.59 17.19 -1.38
N GLY A 9 -1.68 17.27 -2.36
CA GLY A 9 -0.45 16.49 -2.37
C GLY A 9 0.44 16.76 -1.15
N LYS A 10 0.52 18.01 -0.67
CA LYS A 10 1.26 18.34 0.56
C LYS A 10 0.70 17.61 1.78
N VAL A 11 -0.63 17.55 1.91
CA VAL A 11 -1.28 16.84 3.03
C VAL A 11 -0.99 15.34 2.97
N LEU A 12 -1.16 14.72 1.79
CA LEU A 12 -0.94 13.28 1.62
C LEU A 12 0.52 12.87 1.86
N MET A 13 1.47 13.69 1.41
CA MET A 13 2.91 13.43 1.55
C MET A 13 3.48 13.80 2.93
N SER A 14 2.81 14.70 3.66
CA SER A 14 3.20 15.04 5.05
C SER A 14 2.68 14.03 6.07
N ALA A 15 1.63 13.27 5.73
CA ALA A 15 1.14 12.19 6.58
C ALA A 15 2.20 11.09 6.75
N PRO A 16 2.19 10.36 7.88
CA PRO A 16 3.16 9.29 8.10
C PRO A 16 3.13 8.24 6.98
N GLN A 17 4.27 8.05 6.33
CA GLN A 17 4.45 7.02 5.30
C GLN A 17 4.87 5.71 5.97
N GLN A 18 4.33 4.60 5.45
CA GLN A 18 4.69 3.23 5.88
C GLN A 18 4.54 2.99 7.39
N LYS A 19 3.63 3.75 8.04
CA LYS A 19 3.22 3.50 9.42
C LYS A 19 1.86 2.84 9.41
N TRP A 20 1.82 1.59 9.86
CA TRP A 20 0.61 0.79 9.93
C TRP A 20 -0.28 1.23 11.08
N HIS A 21 -1.59 1.30 10.84
CA HIS A 21 -2.62 1.59 11.83
C HIS A 21 -3.90 0.81 11.52
N GLY A 22 -4.79 0.68 12.50
CA GLY A 22 -6.11 0.06 12.34
C GLY A 22 -6.61 -0.52 13.65
N ASP A 23 -7.93 -0.51 13.83
CA ASP A 23 -8.57 -0.82 15.12
C ASP A 23 -8.44 -2.30 15.52
N ASN A 24 -8.51 -3.20 14.53
CA ASN A 24 -8.33 -4.63 14.75
C ASN A 24 -7.24 -5.20 13.82
N PRO A 25 -6.01 -5.39 14.33
CA PRO A 25 -4.91 -5.94 13.55
C PRO A 25 -5.14 -7.35 13.00
N ALA A 26 -6.09 -8.11 13.54
CA ALA A 26 -6.45 -9.43 13.02
C ALA A 26 -7.37 -9.35 11.79
N VAL A 27 -7.93 -8.19 11.48
CA VAL A 27 -8.87 -7.99 10.37
C VAL A 27 -8.29 -7.10 9.29
N ALA A 28 -7.79 -5.92 9.69
CA ALA A 28 -7.30 -4.93 8.74
C ALA A 28 -6.26 -4.00 9.37
N GLN A 29 -5.23 -3.67 8.59
CA GLN A 29 -4.32 -2.56 8.86
C GLN A 29 -4.13 -1.75 7.59
N TYR A 30 -3.88 -0.46 7.75
CA TYR A 30 -3.70 0.49 6.67
C TYR A 30 -2.39 1.23 6.86
N ALA A 31 -1.73 1.57 5.76
CA ALA A 31 -0.55 2.42 5.74
C ALA A 31 -0.48 3.19 4.43
N ARG A 32 0.22 4.32 4.43
CA ARG A 32 0.42 5.13 3.24
C ARG A 32 1.72 4.79 2.53
N PHE A 33 1.65 4.50 1.24
CA PHE A 33 2.79 4.31 0.35
C PHE A 33 2.71 5.32 -0.79
N ALA A 34 3.73 6.17 -0.93
CA ALA A 34 3.80 7.21 -1.95
C ALA A 34 2.54 8.11 -1.98
N GLY A 35 2.03 8.48 -0.79
CA GLY A 35 0.83 9.31 -0.68
C GLY A 35 -0.51 8.58 -0.88
N GLN A 36 -0.49 7.27 -1.17
CA GLN A 36 -1.67 6.46 -1.46
C GLN A 36 -1.88 5.39 -0.39
N ASP A 37 -3.14 5.12 -0.06
CA ASP A 37 -3.46 4.15 0.99
C ASP A 37 -3.28 2.71 0.48
N MET A 38 -2.62 1.90 1.30
CA MET A 38 -2.49 0.45 1.16
C MET A 38 -3.20 -0.21 2.33
N ALA A 39 -3.91 -1.29 2.07
CA ALA A 39 -4.52 -2.13 3.10
C ALA A 39 -3.82 -3.49 3.17
N ALA A 40 -3.64 -4.01 4.38
CA ALA A 40 -3.37 -5.40 4.68
C ALA A 40 -4.61 -5.97 5.36
N ILE A 41 -5.33 -6.89 4.73
CA ILE A 41 -6.63 -7.40 5.18
C ILE A 41 -6.64 -8.92 5.23
N THR A 42 -7.34 -9.49 6.20
CA THR A 42 -7.55 -10.95 6.28
C THR A 42 -8.45 -11.42 5.13
N ASP A 43 -8.12 -12.55 4.53
CA ASP A 43 -8.94 -13.25 3.55
C ASP A 43 -9.87 -14.28 4.24
N ASP A 44 -10.74 -14.93 3.45
CA ASP A 44 -11.69 -15.94 3.93
C ASP A 44 -11.01 -17.23 4.42
N ALA A 45 -9.74 -17.46 4.06
CA ALA A 45 -8.93 -18.59 4.48
C ALA A 45 -8.11 -18.30 5.75
N GLY A 46 -8.17 -17.06 6.27
CA GLY A 46 -7.40 -16.60 7.43
C GLY A 46 -5.94 -16.22 7.11
N ALA A 47 -5.58 -16.13 5.83
CA ALA A 47 -4.34 -15.50 5.38
C ALA A 47 -4.57 -13.99 5.18
N PHE A 48 -3.52 -13.26 4.82
CA PHE A 48 -3.57 -11.81 4.60
C PHE A 48 -3.24 -11.46 3.15
N ASP A 49 -3.95 -10.45 2.65
CA ASP A 49 -3.77 -9.85 1.34
C ASP A 49 -3.39 -8.37 1.46
N LEU A 50 -2.57 -7.90 0.52
CA LEU A 50 -2.25 -6.49 0.34
C LEU A 50 -3.03 -5.92 -0.83
N LEU A 51 -3.75 -4.82 -0.61
CA LEU A 51 -4.48 -4.08 -1.64
C LEU A 51 -3.87 -2.69 -1.80
N TYR A 52 -3.52 -2.33 -3.05
CA TYR A 52 -2.90 -1.04 -3.36
C TYR A 52 -3.17 -0.62 -4.80
N LEU A 53 -3.74 0.59 -4.99
CA LEU A 53 -4.00 1.18 -6.32
C LEU A 53 -4.74 0.25 -7.31
N GLY A 54 -5.67 -0.57 -6.80
CA GLY A 54 -6.45 -1.51 -7.60
C GLY A 54 -5.78 -2.86 -7.86
N PHE A 55 -4.58 -3.10 -7.33
CA PHE A 55 -3.88 -4.38 -7.40
C PHE A 55 -3.95 -5.12 -6.06
N VAL A 56 -3.83 -6.45 -6.13
CA VAL A 56 -3.78 -7.35 -4.98
C VAL A 56 -2.60 -8.30 -5.07
N THR A 57 -1.99 -8.61 -3.93
CA THR A 57 -1.09 -9.76 -3.75
C THR A 57 -1.39 -10.38 -2.39
N GLY A 58 -1.23 -11.69 -2.25
CA GLY A 58 -1.88 -12.38 -1.14
C GLY A 58 -1.29 -13.69 -0.69
N GLY A 59 -2.01 -14.33 0.23
CA GLY A 59 -1.67 -15.62 0.82
C GLY A 59 -0.58 -15.53 1.90
N PHE A 60 -0.44 -14.38 2.57
CA PHE A 60 0.53 -14.24 3.66
C PHE A 60 -0.02 -14.91 4.93
N PRO A 61 0.77 -15.76 5.62
CA PRO A 61 0.28 -16.51 6.78
C PRO A 61 0.04 -15.64 8.01
N THR A 62 0.62 -14.43 8.06
CA THR A 62 0.44 -13.47 9.15
C THR A 62 0.41 -12.06 8.59
N ILE A 63 -0.19 -11.14 9.37
CA ILE A 63 -0.20 -9.74 8.98
C ILE A 63 1.20 -9.13 8.93
N ASP A 64 2.12 -9.58 9.79
CA ASP A 64 3.51 -9.09 9.77
C ASP A 64 4.23 -9.53 8.50
N ALA A 65 4.00 -10.75 8.01
CA ALA A 65 4.53 -11.20 6.72
C ALA A 65 3.99 -10.36 5.55
N ALA A 66 2.70 -9.99 5.59
CA ALA A 66 2.13 -9.06 4.61
C ALA A 66 2.79 -7.67 4.69
N LYS A 67 2.95 -7.12 5.90
CA LYS A 67 3.58 -5.81 6.13
C LYS A 67 5.04 -5.78 5.66
N ASP A 68 5.79 -6.85 5.86
CA ASP A 68 7.17 -6.99 5.39
C ASP A 68 7.27 -7.01 3.85
N ALA A 69 6.28 -7.61 3.18
CA ALA A 69 6.21 -7.66 1.72
C ALA A 69 5.70 -6.35 1.08
N ALA A 70 4.99 -5.51 1.83
CA ALA A 70 4.32 -4.31 1.33
C ALA A 70 5.21 -3.32 0.57
N PRO A 71 6.43 -2.97 1.00
CA PRO A 71 7.30 -2.08 0.23
C PRO A 71 7.71 -2.65 -1.13
N GLN A 72 7.90 -3.97 -1.23
CA GLN A 72 8.21 -4.61 -2.52
C GLN A 72 6.98 -4.59 -3.42
N PHE A 73 5.81 -4.90 -2.88
CA PHE A 73 4.55 -4.85 -3.62
C PHE A 73 4.26 -3.45 -4.17
N ALA A 74 4.37 -2.40 -3.35
CA ALA A 74 4.16 -1.01 -3.79
C ALA A 74 5.07 -0.64 -4.96
N ARG A 75 6.36 -0.99 -4.89
CA ARG A 75 7.33 -0.73 -5.97
C ARG A 75 6.94 -1.44 -7.27
N ARG A 76 6.49 -2.69 -7.20
CA ARG A 76 6.03 -3.45 -8.37
C ARG A 76 4.80 -2.82 -9.01
N VAL A 77 3.83 -2.41 -8.20
CA VAL A 77 2.61 -1.73 -8.68
C VAL A 77 2.96 -0.41 -9.37
N LEU A 78 3.77 0.45 -8.73
CA LEU A 78 4.16 1.74 -9.32
C LEU A 78 4.99 1.57 -10.60
N SER A 79 5.90 0.60 -10.63
CA SER A 79 6.66 0.26 -11.84
C SER A 79 5.75 -0.21 -12.98
N HIS A 80 4.75 -1.03 -12.67
CA HIS A 80 3.77 -1.46 -13.66
C HIS A 80 2.92 -0.29 -14.17
N LEU A 81 2.41 0.56 -13.28
CA LEU A 81 1.65 1.75 -13.66
C LEU A 81 2.47 2.71 -14.53
N SER A 82 3.77 2.90 -14.25
CA SER A 82 4.68 3.64 -15.12
C SER A 82 4.74 3.05 -16.52
N SER A 83 4.88 1.71 -16.63
CA SER A 83 4.97 1.05 -17.93
C SER A 83 3.72 1.22 -18.82
N LEU A 84 2.57 1.61 -18.24
CA LEU A 84 1.34 1.88 -18.99
C LEU A 84 1.28 3.30 -19.58
N ILE A 85 2.16 4.20 -19.15
CA ILE A 85 2.21 5.61 -19.58
C ILE A 85 3.50 5.99 -20.32
N ASP A 86 4.49 5.11 -20.36
CA ASP A 86 5.79 5.30 -21.01
C ASP A 86 5.74 5.03 -22.54
N GLY A 87 4.63 5.39 -23.20
CA GLY A 87 4.39 5.22 -24.64
C GLY A 87 5.05 6.28 -25.52
#